data_AF-A0A183MYP0-F1
#
_entry.id   AF-A0A183MYP0-F1
#
_cell.length_a   1.000
_cell.length_b   1.000
_cell.length_c   1.000
_cell.angle_alpha   90.00
_cell.angle_beta   90.00
_cell.angle_gamma   90.00
#
_symmetry.space_group_name_H-M   'P 1'
#
loop_
_entity.id
_entity.type
_entity.pdbx_description
1 polymer ?
#
loop_
_entity_poly.entity_id
_entity_poly.type
_entity_poly.pdbx_seq_one_letter_code
_entity_poly.pdbx_strand_id
1 'polypeptide(L)'
;VPEGRLCIIHSFHIRSWSNWLKVCRDWCISRQLWWGHRIPAYHVSIRRPGVDNLKVLDPTDHNSWVVGHTIEEALQKACGNFNCSPNNLTLNQDNDVLDTWFSSQLFPLSVFGWPEQIPDLKAYYSGSLLETGHYIIFFWVARMVMIGLKLMGQLLFHTVYLHAMVRDAHGKKMSKSLGNAIDPVDIINGISLEGLQKQLEQRHTGTSEVLAIIRKRILNDRPLTPVVEDANDKLALSPNSSLLLRECDGIVEEGSIRDKYDKRWKQVNHLVNVFWKRWLREYLPSLQKRQNG
;
A
#
# COMPACT_ATOMS: atom_id res chain seq x y z
N VAL A 1 -19.64 -4.84 10.40
CA VAL A 1 -19.24 -6.17 10.89
C VAL A 1 -20.18 -6.68 11.99
N PRO A 2 -20.46 -6.00 13.13
CA PRO A 2 -21.63 -6.37 13.97
C PRO A 2 -22.91 -5.59 13.58
N GLU A 3 -22.77 -4.28 13.34
CA GLU A 3 -23.88 -3.35 13.03
C GLU A 3 -24.16 -3.23 11.51
N GLY A 4 -23.60 -4.11 10.68
CA GLY A 4 -23.73 -4.04 9.21
C GLY A 4 -22.99 -2.89 8.50
N ARG A 5 -22.46 -1.88 9.23
CA ARG A 5 -21.81 -0.69 8.63
C ARG A 5 -20.57 -0.95 7.76
N LEU A 6 -19.85 -2.03 8.01
CA LEU A 6 -18.66 -2.45 7.27
C LEU A 6 -18.84 -3.89 6.79
N CYS A 7 -18.72 -4.11 5.49
CA CYS A 7 -18.74 -5.41 4.83
C CYS A 7 -17.31 -5.87 4.55
N ILE A 8 -16.95 -7.07 5.02
CA ILE A 8 -15.69 -7.72 4.65
C ILE A 8 -16.05 -8.89 3.75
N ILE A 9 -15.61 -8.83 2.49
CA ILE A 9 -15.81 -9.90 1.52
C ILE A 9 -14.94 -11.08 1.95
N HIS A 10 -15.57 -12.26 1.92
CA HIS A 10 -15.14 -13.51 2.57
C HIS A 10 -15.31 -13.49 4.11
N SER A 11 -16.46 -14.00 4.54
CA SER A 11 -16.93 -13.96 5.93
C SER A 11 -16.01 -14.66 6.93
N PHE A 12 -15.15 -15.59 6.51
CA PHE A 12 -14.24 -16.28 7.43
C PHE A 12 -13.21 -15.34 8.08
N HIS A 13 -12.92 -14.17 7.47
CA HIS A 13 -12.07 -13.15 8.10
C HIS A 13 -12.72 -12.42 9.27
N ILE A 14 -14.06 -12.43 9.36
CA ILE A 14 -14.82 -11.69 10.38
C ILE A 14 -14.46 -12.16 11.79
N ARG A 15 -14.29 -13.48 11.99
CA ARG A 15 -13.93 -14.03 13.31
C ARG A 15 -12.57 -13.50 13.78
N SER A 16 -11.56 -13.58 12.91
CA SER A 16 -10.21 -13.08 13.21
C SER A 16 -10.21 -11.56 13.43
N TRP A 17 -10.98 -10.82 12.62
CA TRP A 17 -11.22 -9.39 12.77
C TRP A 17 -11.78 -9.03 14.15
N SER A 18 -12.90 -9.63 14.53
CA SER A 18 -13.54 -9.36 15.82
C SER A 18 -12.66 -9.77 16.99
N ASN A 19 -11.94 -10.88 16.89
CA ASN A 19 -11.03 -11.31 17.95
C ASN A 19 -9.87 -10.34 18.13
N TRP A 20 -9.22 -9.93 17.04
CA TRP A 20 -8.10 -9.00 17.10
C TRP A 20 -8.50 -7.66 17.73
N LEU A 21 -9.65 -7.10 17.35
CA LEU A 21 -10.17 -5.86 17.93
C LEU A 21 -10.46 -5.98 19.44
N LYS A 22 -10.87 -7.16 19.92
CA LYS A 22 -11.16 -7.38 21.35
C LYS A 22 -9.91 -7.47 22.22
N VAL A 23 -8.80 -7.99 21.67
CA VAL A 23 -7.56 -8.22 22.43
C VAL A 23 -6.44 -7.24 22.09
N CYS A 24 -6.69 -6.28 21.20
CA CYS A 24 -5.71 -5.30 20.77
C CYS A 24 -5.16 -4.54 21.99
N ARG A 25 -3.84 -4.37 22.02
CA ARG A 25 -3.12 -3.62 23.05
C ARG A 25 -2.69 -2.27 22.49
N ASP A 26 -2.19 -1.42 23.39
CA ASP A 26 -1.58 -0.16 23.01
C ASP A 26 -0.48 -0.36 21.97
N TRP A 27 -0.49 0.52 20.97
CA TRP A 27 0.44 0.49 19.86
C TRP A 27 1.56 1.48 20.09
N CYS A 28 2.78 0.96 20.21
CA CYS A 28 3.97 1.80 20.15
C CYS A 28 4.13 2.37 18.73
N ILE A 29 3.88 3.68 18.58
CA ILE A 29 3.94 4.40 17.31
C ILE A 29 5.32 5.01 17.02
N SER A 30 6.25 5.04 17.98
CA SER A 30 7.58 5.60 17.80
C SER A 30 8.58 4.57 17.27
N ARG A 31 9.54 5.00 16.44
CA ARG A 31 10.56 4.14 15.83
C ARG A 31 11.90 4.87 15.83
N GLN A 32 12.96 4.20 16.25
CA GLN A 32 14.35 4.66 16.14
C GLN A 32 14.88 4.41 14.71
N LEU A 33 14.27 5.09 13.74
CA LEU A 33 14.65 5.01 12.33
C LEU A 33 15.00 6.41 11.80
N TRP A 34 15.86 6.43 10.80
CA TRP A 34 16.29 7.65 10.10
C TRP A 34 15.27 8.13 9.06
N TRP A 35 14.41 7.22 8.57
CA TRP A 35 13.39 7.52 7.56
C TRP A 35 11.98 7.42 8.17
N GLY A 36 11.27 8.54 8.19
CA GLY A 36 9.89 8.64 8.64
C GLY A 36 9.51 10.07 9.02
N HIS A 37 8.26 10.28 9.42
CA HIS A 37 7.80 11.58 9.90
C HIS A 37 8.28 11.78 11.34
N ARG A 38 9.06 12.82 11.61
CA ARG A 38 9.50 13.17 12.98
C ARG A 38 8.28 13.40 13.87
N ILE A 39 8.30 12.82 15.06
CA ILE A 39 7.23 13.01 16.02
C ILE A 39 7.23 14.49 16.47
N PRO A 40 6.09 15.20 16.43
CA PRO A 40 6.00 16.59 16.86
C PRO A 40 5.99 16.74 18.40
N ALA A 41 6.81 15.95 19.08
CA ALA A 41 7.01 15.97 20.53
C ALA A 41 8.37 16.59 20.85
N TYR A 42 8.41 17.43 21.89
CA TYR A 42 9.58 18.20 22.27
C TYR A 42 9.87 17.99 23.75
N HIS A 43 11.11 17.60 24.04
CA HIS A 43 11.61 17.44 25.39
C HIS A 43 12.02 18.80 25.97
N VAL A 44 11.55 19.09 27.17
CA VAL A 44 11.71 20.38 27.81
C VAL A 44 12.94 20.38 28.71
N SER A 45 13.74 21.44 28.61
CA SER A 45 14.84 21.74 29.51
C SER A 45 14.62 23.12 30.12
N ILE A 46 14.77 23.25 31.44
CA ILE A 46 14.37 24.44 32.20
C ILE A 46 15.57 25.06 32.91
N ARG A 47 15.74 26.37 32.77
CA ARG A 47 16.64 27.18 33.60
C ARG A 47 15.86 27.69 34.82
N ARG A 48 16.30 27.33 36.03
CA ARG A 48 15.68 27.79 37.28
C ARG A 48 16.30 29.10 37.74
N PRO A 49 15.53 29.99 38.40
CA PRO A 49 16.09 31.21 38.99
C PRO A 49 17.23 30.87 39.97
N GLY A 50 18.38 31.52 39.82
CA GLY A 50 19.55 31.32 40.69
C GLY A 50 20.50 30.18 40.28
N VAL A 51 20.25 29.50 39.16
CA VAL A 51 21.16 28.50 38.58
C VAL A 51 21.33 28.79 37.09
N ASP A 52 22.56 29.05 36.65
CA ASP A 52 22.84 29.37 35.24
C ASP A 52 22.69 28.15 34.31
N ASN A 53 22.79 26.94 34.86
CA ASN A 53 22.72 25.70 34.10
C ASN A 53 21.28 25.32 33.73
N LEU A 54 21.12 24.91 32.48
CA LEU A 54 19.89 24.34 31.95
C LEU A 54 19.69 22.93 32.52
N LYS A 55 18.61 22.70 33.28
CA LYS A 55 18.27 21.36 33.75
C LYS A 55 17.42 20.66 32.69
N VAL A 56 18.00 19.65 32.07
CA VAL A 56 17.26 18.68 31.25
C VAL A 56 16.35 17.88 32.18
N LEU A 57 15.05 17.84 31.88
CA LEU A 57 14.10 17.07 32.68
C LEU A 57 14.28 15.57 32.45
N ASP A 58 13.66 14.75 33.30
CA ASP A 58 13.71 13.30 33.14
C ASP A 58 12.87 12.91 31.91
N PRO A 59 13.46 12.29 30.87
CA PRO A 59 12.75 11.91 29.66
C PRO A 59 11.69 10.82 29.91
N THR A 60 11.73 10.11 31.04
CA THR A 60 10.73 9.10 31.42
C THR A 60 9.48 9.70 32.05
N ASP A 61 9.55 10.95 32.51
CA ASP A 61 8.39 11.69 33.01
C ASP A 61 7.60 12.28 31.84
N HIS A 62 6.31 11.95 31.76
CA HIS A 62 5.42 12.42 30.71
C HIS A 62 5.24 13.94 30.75
N ASN A 63 5.38 14.55 31.92
CA ASN A 63 5.27 16.01 32.08
C ASN A 63 6.47 16.75 31.47
N SER A 64 7.58 16.06 31.21
CA SER A 64 8.79 16.63 30.60
C SER A 64 8.65 16.89 29.09
N TRP A 65 7.53 16.50 28.49
CA TRP A 65 7.30 16.56 27.05
C TRP A 65 6.12 17.46 26.70
N VAL A 66 6.21 18.14 25.56
CA VAL A 66 5.13 18.93 24.98
C VAL A 66 4.96 18.59 23.51
N VAL A 67 3.72 18.59 23.00
CA VAL A 67 3.40 18.28 21.60
C VAL A 67 2.85 19.52 20.91
N GLY A 68 3.36 19.85 19.72
CA GLY A 68 2.91 20.99 18.93
C GLY A 68 3.28 20.84 17.45
N HIS A 69 2.44 21.35 16.55
CA HIS A 69 2.71 21.29 15.11
C HIS A 69 3.93 22.10 14.71
N THR A 70 4.22 23.16 15.48
CA THR A 70 5.44 23.96 15.36
C THR A 70 6.14 24.09 16.70
N ILE A 71 7.41 24.49 16.66
CA ILE A 71 8.21 24.71 17.88
C ILE A 71 7.66 25.89 18.69
N GLU A 72 7.07 26.90 18.06
CA GLU A 72 6.46 28.04 18.72
C GLU A 72 5.22 27.63 19.51
N GLU A 73 4.35 26.79 18.92
CA GLU A 73 3.18 26.23 19.60
C GLU A 73 3.61 25.37 20.80
N ALA A 74 4.62 24.53 20.61
CA ALA A 74 5.18 23.71 21.68
C ALA A 74 5.77 24.57 22.82
N LEU A 75 6.45 25.67 22.48
CA LEU A 75 7.02 26.61 23.45
C LEU A 75 5.94 27.32 24.25
N GLN A 76 4.86 27.77 23.62
CA GLN A 76 3.73 28.37 24.32
C GLN A 76 3.10 27.40 25.32
N LYS A 77 2.87 26.14 24.90
CA LYS A 77 2.37 25.09 25.79
C LYS A 77 3.33 24.82 26.95
N ALA A 78 4.63 24.76 26.69
CA ALA A 78 5.64 24.56 27.74
C ALA A 78 5.66 25.73 28.74
N CYS A 79 5.55 26.98 28.28
CA CYS A 79 5.49 28.15 29.16
C CYS A 79 4.29 28.07 30.12
N GLY A 80 3.13 27.63 29.61
CA GLY A 80 1.92 27.42 30.40
C GLY A 80 2.06 26.26 31.40
N ASN A 81 2.62 25.12 30.98
CA ASN A 81 2.77 23.95 31.84
C ASN A 81 3.77 24.18 32.99
N PHE A 82 4.84 24.94 32.75
CA PHE A 82 5.92 25.15 33.70
C PHE A 82 5.92 26.54 34.36
N ASN A 83 4.93 27.38 34.05
CA ASN A 83 4.80 28.75 34.57
C ASN A 83 6.10 29.55 34.49
N CYS A 84 6.76 29.53 33.32
CA CYS A 84 8.05 30.19 33.13
C CYS A 84 8.12 30.94 31.81
N SER A 85 9.03 31.93 31.76
CA SER A 85 9.30 32.72 30.55
C SER A 85 9.91 31.84 29.46
N PRO A 86 9.60 32.09 28.16
CA PRO A 86 10.22 31.39 27.04
C PRO A 86 11.75 31.38 27.08
N ASN A 87 12.37 32.44 27.59
CA ASN A 87 13.83 32.56 27.69
C ASN A 87 14.47 31.58 28.68
N ASN A 88 13.68 31.02 29.59
CA ASN A 88 14.11 30.04 30.58
C ASN A 88 13.87 28.59 30.11
N LEU A 89 13.35 28.40 28.90
CA LEU A 89 13.04 27.10 28.33
C LEU A 89 13.90 26.81 27.11
N THR A 90 14.21 25.54 26.93
CA THR A 90 14.78 25.02 25.69
C THR A 90 14.05 23.75 25.32
N LEU A 91 13.65 23.65 24.06
CA LEU A 91 12.91 22.52 23.52
C LEU A 91 13.78 21.75 22.54
N ASN A 92 13.85 20.42 22.72
CA ASN A 92 14.53 19.53 21.79
C ASN A 92 13.53 18.53 21.22
N GLN A 93 13.33 18.54 19.90
CA GLN A 93 12.39 17.62 19.26
C GLN A 93 12.85 16.16 19.41
N ASP A 94 11.92 15.25 19.70
CA ASP A 94 12.17 13.81 19.74
C ASP A 94 12.82 13.33 18.44
N ASN A 95 13.86 12.51 18.57
CA ASN A 95 14.61 11.95 17.45
C ASN A 95 13.90 10.78 16.78
N ASP A 96 12.92 10.19 17.46
CA ASP A 96 12.09 9.13 16.89
C ASP A 96 11.22 9.63 15.73
N VAL A 97 10.89 8.70 14.84
CA VAL A 97 9.93 8.89 13.76
C VAL A 97 8.67 8.06 14.01
N LEU A 98 7.57 8.48 13.40
CA LEU A 98 6.31 7.73 13.41
C LEU A 98 6.44 6.43 12.61
N ASP A 99 5.84 5.36 13.13
CA ASP A 99 5.64 4.10 12.43
C ASP A 99 4.98 4.35 11.06
N THR A 100 5.46 3.69 10.01
CA THR A 100 4.91 3.81 8.66
C THR A 100 3.41 3.46 8.61
N TRP A 101 2.93 2.57 9.48
CA TRP A 101 1.50 2.29 9.59
C TRP A 101 0.68 3.46 10.17
N PHE A 102 1.32 4.38 10.89
CA PHE A 102 0.68 5.56 11.47
C PHE A 102 0.38 6.63 10.42
N SER A 103 1.25 6.82 9.43
CA SER A 103 0.95 7.70 8.30
C SER A 103 0.04 7.00 7.29
N SER A 104 0.26 5.72 6.99
CA SER A 104 -0.52 5.02 5.96
C SER A 104 -1.99 4.79 6.32
N GLN A 105 -2.35 4.75 7.62
CA GLN A 105 -3.76 4.71 8.04
C GLN A 105 -4.54 6.01 7.68
N LEU A 106 -3.84 7.12 7.48
CA LEU A 106 -4.44 8.40 7.08
C LEU A 106 -4.68 8.50 5.58
N PHE A 107 -4.29 7.48 4.79
CA PHE A 107 -4.33 7.52 3.33
C PHE A 107 -5.67 8.03 2.75
N PRO A 108 -6.86 7.55 3.17
CA PRO A 108 -8.12 8.02 2.59
C PRO A 108 -8.53 9.42 3.04
N LEU A 109 -7.80 10.02 3.97
CA LEU A 109 -7.98 11.40 4.41
C LEU A 109 -6.97 12.31 3.70
N SER A 110 -5.69 11.97 3.77
CA SER A 110 -4.59 12.80 3.27
C SER A 110 -4.64 13.02 1.76
N VAL A 111 -5.15 12.04 0.98
CA VAL A 111 -5.30 12.20 -0.48
C VAL A 111 -6.34 13.24 -0.87
N PHE A 112 -7.29 13.53 0.02
CA PHE A 112 -8.33 14.54 -0.19
C PHE A 112 -8.06 15.80 0.62
N GLY A 113 -6.79 16.08 0.93
CA GLY A 113 -6.37 17.32 1.56
C GLY A 113 -6.81 17.47 3.02
N TRP A 114 -7.15 16.38 3.72
CA TRP A 114 -7.28 16.44 5.18
C TRP A 114 -5.91 16.75 5.82
N PRO A 115 -5.82 17.62 6.84
CA PRO A 115 -6.89 18.12 7.72
C PRO A 115 -7.75 19.27 7.17
N GLU A 116 -7.37 19.88 6.05
CA GLU A 116 -8.16 20.93 5.42
C GLU A 116 -9.49 20.37 4.88
N GLN A 117 -10.60 21.03 5.20
CA GLN A 117 -11.94 20.60 4.76
C GLN A 117 -12.24 21.06 3.33
N ILE A 118 -11.45 20.60 2.37
CA ILE A 118 -11.65 20.93 0.96
C ILE A 118 -12.88 20.19 0.38
N PRO A 119 -13.50 20.72 -0.69
CA PRO A 119 -14.71 20.12 -1.27
C PRO A 119 -14.57 18.64 -1.64
N ASP A 120 -13.40 18.22 -2.08
CA ASP A 120 -13.10 16.83 -2.45
C ASP A 120 -13.24 15.87 -1.28
N LEU A 121 -12.80 16.28 -0.07
CA LEU A 121 -12.99 15.46 1.13
C LEU A 121 -14.48 15.21 1.35
N LYS A 122 -15.34 16.23 1.21
CA LYS A 122 -16.79 16.05 1.36
C LYS A 122 -17.40 15.19 0.25
N ALA A 123 -16.88 15.28 -0.97
CA ALA A 123 -17.43 14.60 -2.13
C ALA A 123 -17.06 13.11 -2.20
N TYR A 124 -15.82 12.77 -1.84
CA TYR A 124 -15.26 11.43 -2.05
C TYR A 124 -15.09 10.61 -0.75
N TYR A 125 -15.29 11.24 0.41
CA TYR A 125 -15.40 10.55 1.68
C TYR A 125 -16.87 10.18 1.96
N SER A 126 -17.26 8.94 2.26
CA SER A 126 -16.55 7.67 2.44
C SER A 126 -16.35 6.91 1.13
N GLY A 127 -15.21 6.22 0.98
CA GLY A 127 -14.98 5.32 -0.15
C GLY A 127 -15.94 4.13 -0.21
N SER A 128 -16.12 3.54 -1.39
CA SER A 128 -17.03 2.40 -1.54
C SER A 128 -16.35 1.05 -1.31
N LEU A 129 -15.12 0.89 -1.79
CA LEU A 129 -14.37 -0.35 -1.75
C LEU A 129 -12.92 -0.11 -1.39
N LEU A 130 -12.40 -0.85 -0.41
CA LEU A 130 -10.97 -1.02 -0.19
C LEU A 130 -10.56 -2.43 -0.62
N GLU A 131 -9.74 -2.53 -1.66
CA GLU A 131 -9.11 -3.77 -2.06
C GLU A 131 -7.71 -3.88 -1.44
N THR A 132 -7.41 -5.01 -0.80
CA THR A 132 -6.05 -5.30 -0.34
C THR A 132 -5.85 -6.79 -0.07
N GLY A 133 -4.61 -7.21 0.18
CA GLY A 133 -4.31 -8.57 0.59
C GLY A 133 -4.67 -8.80 2.07
N HIS A 134 -5.20 -9.98 2.40
CA HIS A 134 -5.59 -10.33 3.77
C HIS A 134 -4.47 -10.23 4.84
N TYR A 135 -3.21 -10.18 4.44
CA TYR A 135 -2.05 -10.18 5.35
C TYR A 135 -1.82 -8.84 6.07
N ILE A 136 -2.36 -7.72 5.58
CA ILE A 136 -2.28 -6.39 6.25
C ILE A 136 -3.62 -5.93 6.83
N ILE A 137 -4.59 -6.83 6.96
CA ILE A 137 -5.91 -6.52 7.51
C ILE A 137 -5.83 -5.83 8.89
N PHE A 138 -4.91 -6.25 9.76
CA PHE A 138 -4.76 -5.66 11.10
C PHE A 138 -3.80 -4.47 11.14
N PHE A 139 -2.74 -4.52 10.34
CA PHE A 139 -1.74 -3.45 10.32
C PHE A 139 -2.25 -2.20 9.61
N TRP A 140 -3.17 -2.35 8.65
CA TRP A 140 -3.63 -1.25 7.81
C TRP A 140 -5.15 -1.06 7.90
N VAL A 141 -5.95 -2.03 7.45
CA VAL A 141 -7.41 -1.88 7.34
C VAL A 141 -8.06 -1.59 8.69
N ALA A 142 -7.69 -2.31 9.75
CA ALA A 142 -8.24 -2.09 11.09
C ALA A 142 -7.88 -0.71 11.65
N ARG A 143 -6.64 -0.25 11.43
CA ARG A 143 -6.17 1.07 11.89
C ARG A 143 -6.86 2.21 11.14
N MET A 144 -7.02 2.06 9.82
CA MET A 144 -7.83 2.94 8.98
C MET A 144 -9.27 3.06 9.51
N VAL A 145 -9.91 1.94 9.85
CA VAL A 145 -11.26 1.97 10.45
C VAL A 145 -11.27 2.71 11.79
N MET A 146 -10.30 2.44 12.68
CA MET A 146 -10.20 3.12 13.97
C MET A 146 -10.01 4.62 13.83
N ILE A 147 -9.08 5.07 12.97
CA ILE A 147 -8.76 6.48 12.81
C ILE A 147 -9.88 7.24 12.11
N GLY A 148 -10.55 6.63 11.12
CA GLY A 148 -11.72 7.21 10.48
C GLY A 148 -12.85 7.46 11.47
N LEU A 149 -13.16 6.48 12.31
CA LEU A 149 -14.16 6.63 13.37
C LEU A 149 -13.74 7.68 14.40
N LYS A 150 -12.45 7.75 14.76
CA LYS A 150 -11.95 8.71 15.76
C LYS A 150 -11.96 10.15 15.26
N LEU A 151 -11.56 10.39 14.01
CA LEU A 151 -11.38 11.74 13.46
C LEU A 151 -12.64 12.27 12.77
N MET A 152 -13.39 11.41 12.08
CA MET A 152 -14.52 11.82 11.23
C MET A 152 -15.87 11.29 11.71
N GLY A 153 -15.90 10.37 12.69
CA GLY A 153 -17.13 9.76 13.19
C GLY A 153 -17.80 8.76 12.24
N GLN A 154 -17.21 8.52 11.06
CA GLN A 154 -17.73 7.60 10.05
C GLN A 154 -16.61 6.71 9.48
N LEU A 155 -16.99 5.65 8.77
CA LEU A 155 -16.03 4.72 8.18
C LEU A 155 -15.34 5.38 6.98
N LEU A 156 -14.07 5.01 6.73
CA LEU A 156 -13.36 5.47 5.54
C LEU A 156 -13.83 4.73 4.27
N PHE A 157 -14.38 3.53 4.43
CA PHE A 157 -14.94 2.70 3.37
C PHE A 157 -16.01 1.76 3.95
N HIS A 158 -17.00 1.38 3.13
CA HIS A 158 -18.06 0.47 3.57
C HIS A 158 -17.85 -0.99 3.16
N THR A 159 -17.03 -1.28 2.14
CA THR A 159 -16.70 -2.64 1.69
C THR A 159 -15.20 -2.86 1.65
N VAL A 160 -14.73 -4.02 2.14
CA VAL A 160 -13.33 -4.45 2.08
C VAL A 160 -13.27 -5.75 1.29
N TYR A 161 -12.52 -5.75 0.19
CA TYR A 161 -12.19 -6.95 -0.57
C TYR A 161 -10.79 -7.43 -0.20
N LEU A 162 -10.70 -8.65 0.32
CA LEU A 162 -9.46 -9.25 0.76
C LEU A 162 -9.00 -10.33 -0.22
N HIS A 163 -8.08 -9.98 -1.12
CA HIS A 163 -7.58 -10.92 -2.11
C HIS A 163 -6.51 -11.87 -1.52
N ALA A 164 -6.28 -12.97 -2.24
CA ALA A 164 -5.24 -13.94 -1.91
C ALA A 164 -3.83 -13.35 -2.16
N MET A 165 -2.83 -13.99 -1.56
CA MET A 165 -1.42 -13.67 -1.84
C MET A 165 -0.92 -14.48 -3.02
N VAL A 166 -0.16 -13.84 -3.91
CA VAL A 166 0.58 -14.55 -4.95
C VAL A 166 1.74 -15.33 -4.31
N ARG A 167 1.89 -16.59 -4.73
CA ARG A 167 2.83 -17.54 -4.16
C ARG A 167 3.79 -18.04 -5.22
N ASP A 168 4.97 -18.45 -4.77
CA ASP A 168 5.98 -19.05 -5.61
C ASP A 168 5.65 -20.51 -5.97
N ALA A 169 6.58 -21.15 -6.65
CA ALA A 169 6.47 -22.53 -7.05
C ALA A 169 6.53 -23.57 -5.92
N HIS A 170 6.78 -23.16 -4.70
CA HIS A 170 6.71 -24.03 -3.52
C HIS A 170 5.50 -23.70 -2.66
N GLY A 171 4.65 -22.77 -3.11
CA GLY A 171 3.52 -22.29 -2.33
C GLY A 171 3.93 -21.35 -1.20
N LYS A 172 5.18 -20.89 -1.18
CA LYS A 172 5.64 -19.85 -0.25
C LYS A 172 5.19 -18.49 -0.75
N LYS A 173 5.01 -17.56 0.18
CA LYS A 173 4.71 -16.16 -0.14
C LYS A 173 5.83 -15.59 -1.01
N MET A 174 5.50 -14.94 -2.12
CA MET A 174 6.49 -14.17 -2.87
C MET A 174 6.87 -12.91 -2.09
N SER A 175 8.16 -12.69 -1.88
CA SER A 175 8.66 -11.51 -1.20
C SER A 175 10.10 -11.20 -1.62
N LYS A 176 10.45 -9.92 -1.68
CA LYS A 176 11.81 -9.48 -2.01
C LYS A 176 12.86 -10.09 -1.06
N SER A 177 12.53 -10.22 0.23
CA SER A 177 13.41 -10.80 1.25
C SER A 177 13.71 -12.29 1.04
N LEU A 178 12.80 -13.03 0.40
CA LEU A 178 12.98 -14.46 0.10
C LEU A 178 13.60 -14.67 -1.28
N GLY A 179 13.91 -13.62 -2.04
CA GLY A 179 14.46 -13.73 -3.40
C GLY A 179 13.50 -14.30 -4.46
N ASN A 180 12.39 -14.92 -4.05
CA ASN A 180 11.41 -15.59 -4.90
C ASN A 180 10.40 -14.65 -5.58
N ALA A 181 10.71 -13.35 -5.67
CA ALA A 181 9.86 -12.35 -6.30
C ALA A 181 10.22 -12.18 -7.78
N ILE A 182 9.22 -12.37 -8.65
CA ILE A 182 9.33 -12.11 -10.09
C ILE A 182 8.93 -10.66 -10.36
N ASP A 183 9.68 -9.96 -11.22
CA ASP A 183 9.32 -8.61 -11.61
C ASP A 183 8.09 -8.65 -12.54
N PRO A 184 7.02 -7.88 -12.25
CA PRO A 184 5.88 -7.80 -13.14
C PRO A 184 6.26 -7.32 -14.55
N VAL A 185 7.30 -6.49 -14.69
CA VAL A 185 7.76 -5.98 -15.99
C VAL A 185 8.28 -7.12 -16.87
N ASP A 186 8.97 -8.08 -16.28
CA ASP A 186 9.49 -9.26 -16.99
C ASP A 186 8.35 -10.15 -17.51
N ILE A 187 7.22 -10.19 -16.79
CA ILE A 187 6.01 -10.91 -17.23
C ILE A 187 5.33 -10.16 -18.37
N ILE A 188 5.20 -8.83 -18.25
CA ILE A 188 4.50 -7.98 -19.22
C ILE A 188 5.24 -7.92 -20.57
N ASN A 189 6.54 -7.66 -20.53
CA ASN A 189 7.36 -7.48 -21.74
C ASN A 189 7.85 -8.81 -22.32
N GLY A 190 7.73 -9.88 -21.53
CA GLY A 190 8.39 -11.15 -21.80
C GLY A 190 9.88 -11.09 -21.43
N ILE A 191 10.33 -12.10 -20.70
CA ILE A 191 11.73 -12.36 -20.42
C ILE A 191 12.10 -13.76 -20.90
N SER A 192 13.29 -13.91 -21.48
CA SER A 192 13.81 -15.24 -21.76
C SER A 192 14.12 -15.98 -20.47
N LEU A 193 14.11 -17.31 -20.52
CA LEU A 193 14.43 -18.13 -19.35
C LEU A 193 15.82 -17.79 -18.79
N GLU A 194 16.81 -17.66 -19.68
CA GLU A 194 18.18 -17.28 -19.36
C GLU A 194 18.26 -15.89 -18.73
N GLY A 195 17.45 -14.93 -19.22
CA GLY A 195 17.39 -13.58 -18.67
C GLY A 195 16.84 -13.56 -17.25
N LEU A 196 15.77 -14.33 -16.99
CA LEU A 196 15.19 -14.47 -15.66
C LEU A 196 16.15 -15.17 -14.70
N GLN A 197 16.85 -16.20 -15.17
CA GLN A 197 17.88 -16.91 -14.41
C GLN A 197 18.99 -15.96 -13.97
N LYS A 198 19.53 -15.19 -14.92
CA LYS A 198 20.59 -14.21 -14.63
C LYS A 198 20.14 -13.14 -13.63
N GLN A 199 18.90 -12.65 -13.73
CA GLN A 199 18.37 -11.70 -12.75
C GLN A 199 18.17 -12.31 -11.36
N LEU A 200 17.69 -13.56 -11.28
CA LEU A 200 17.51 -14.26 -10.01
C LEU A 200 18.87 -14.60 -9.37
N GLU A 201 19.86 -15.02 -10.15
CA GLU A 201 21.24 -15.26 -9.70
C GLU A 201 21.93 -13.97 -9.25
N GLN A 202 21.69 -12.85 -9.93
CA GLN A 202 22.16 -11.53 -9.49
C GLN A 202 21.47 -11.09 -8.19
N ARG A 203 20.22 -11.50 -7.97
CA ARG A 203 19.44 -11.18 -6.78
C ARG A 203 19.75 -12.14 -5.62
N HIS A 204 20.19 -13.39 -5.84
CA HIS A 204 20.47 -14.43 -4.82
C HIS A 204 21.55 -15.46 -5.26
N THR A 205 22.39 -15.91 -4.30
CA THR A 205 23.47 -16.90 -4.45
C THR A 205 23.06 -18.39 -4.44
N GLY A 206 21.77 -18.71 -4.60
CA GLY A 206 21.24 -20.09 -4.44
C GLY A 206 20.73 -20.72 -5.75
N THR A 207 21.52 -21.61 -6.35
CA THR A 207 21.29 -22.24 -7.67
C THR A 207 20.12 -23.23 -7.76
N SER A 208 19.47 -23.58 -6.66
CA SER A 208 18.44 -24.65 -6.62
C SER A 208 16.99 -24.18 -6.74
N GLU A 209 16.71 -22.87 -6.63
CA GLU A 209 15.34 -22.32 -6.63
C GLU A 209 14.76 -22.13 -8.05
N VAL A 210 15.62 -22.05 -9.06
CA VAL A 210 15.27 -21.70 -10.44
C VAL A 210 14.44 -22.78 -11.14
N LEU A 211 14.80 -24.06 -11.02
CA LEU A 211 14.18 -25.15 -11.77
C LEU A 211 12.74 -25.46 -11.33
N ALA A 212 12.41 -25.19 -10.07
CA ALA A 212 11.07 -25.40 -9.55
C ALA A 212 10.09 -24.30 -9.98
N ILE A 213 10.56 -23.04 -10.08
CA ILE A 213 9.78 -21.91 -10.58
C ILE A 213 9.33 -22.14 -12.03
N ILE A 214 10.22 -22.72 -12.85
CA ILE A 214 9.97 -23.04 -14.26
C ILE A 214 8.91 -24.14 -14.41
N ARG A 215 9.01 -25.23 -13.63
CA ARG A 215 8.03 -26.33 -13.67
C ARG A 215 6.63 -25.88 -13.31
N LYS A 216 6.48 -24.85 -12.47
CA LYS A 216 5.18 -24.30 -12.10
C LYS A 216 4.66 -23.19 -12.99
N ARG A 217 5.49 -22.56 -13.82
CA ARG A 217 5.03 -21.75 -14.96
C ARG A 217 4.17 -22.61 -15.89
N ILE A 218 4.65 -23.82 -16.22
CA ILE A 218 3.93 -24.82 -17.03
C ILE A 218 2.66 -25.32 -16.32
N LEU A 219 2.66 -25.38 -14.98
CA LEU A 219 1.55 -25.89 -14.18
C LEU A 219 0.49 -24.82 -13.85
N ASN A 220 0.85 -23.54 -13.82
CA ASN A 220 -0.03 -22.39 -13.58
C ASN A 220 -0.77 -21.91 -14.84
N ASP A 221 -0.45 -22.46 -16.00
CA ASP A 221 -1.30 -22.37 -17.20
C ASP A 221 -2.49 -23.36 -17.14
N ARG A 222 -2.70 -24.06 -16.02
CA ARG A 222 -3.90 -24.89 -15.82
C ARG A 222 -5.14 -24.03 -15.50
N PRO A 223 -6.32 -24.38 -16.05
CA PRO A 223 -7.58 -23.67 -15.80
C PRO A 223 -7.93 -23.60 -14.30
N LEU A 224 -8.55 -22.48 -13.90
CA LEU A 224 -9.16 -22.27 -12.59
C LEU A 224 -10.47 -23.07 -12.37
N THR A 225 -10.92 -23.83 -13.36
CA THR A 225 -12.12 -24.68 -13.33
C THR A 225 -11.75 -26.17 -13.24
N PRO A 226 -12.66 -27.04 -12.76
CA PRO A 226 -12.33 -28.44 -12.48
C PRO A 226 -12.10 -29.20 -13.79
N VAL A 227 -10.90 -29.78 -13.88
CA VAL A 227 -10.40 -30.84 -14.79
C VAL A 227 -11.15 -30.95 -16.12
N VAL A 228 -10.65 -30.19 -17.10
CA VAL A 228 -10.86 -30.51 -18.51
C VAL A 228 -9.74 -31.47 -18.92
N GLU A 229 -10.10 -32.67 -19.39
CA GLU A 229 -9.14 -33.69 -19.86
C GLU A 229 -8.57 -33.38 -21.25
N ASP A 230 -9.07 -32.33 -21.90
CA ASP A 230 -8.64 -31.85 -23.20
C ASP A 230 -7.68 -30.65 -23.07
N ALA A 231 -6.46 -30.80 -23.57
CA ALA A 231 -5.42 -29.78 -23.55
C ALA A 231 -5.71 -28.60 -24.52
N ASN A 232 -6.73 -28.69 -25.37
CA ASN A 232 -7.07 -27.70 -26.39
C ASN A 232 -8.34 -26.89 -26.12
N ASP A 233 -8.96 -27.03 -24.94
CA ASP A 233 -10.18 -26.29 -24.59
C ASP A 233 -9.90 -24.79 -24.34
N LYS A 234 -10.47 -23.93 -25.19
CA LYS A 234 -10.27 -22.47 -25.20
C LYS A 234 -11.11 -21.71 -24.16
N LEU A 235 -11.93 -22.39 -23.34
CA LEU A 235 -12.69 -21.77 -22.23
C LEU A 235 -11.96 -21.85 -20.88
N ALA A 236 -10.76 -22.42 -20.83
CA ALA A 236 -9.93 -22.54 -19.65
C ALA A 236 -9.34 -21.18 -19.22
N LEU A 237 -10.02 -20.49 -18.29
CA LEU A 237 -9.48 -19.28 -17.67
C LEU A 237 -8.27 -19.63 -16.79
N SER A 238 -7.07 -19.29 -17.24
CA SER A 238 -5.87 -19.30 -16.40
C SER A 238 -5.76 -18.00 -15.60
N PRO A 239 -5.10 -17.96 -14.43
CA PRO A 239 -4.87 -16.73 -13.68
C PRO A 239 -4.20 -15.62 -14.53
N ASN A 240 -3.41 -16.02 -15.54
CA ASN A 240 -2.74 -15.12 -16.47
C ASN A 240 -3.71 -14.45 -17.45
N SER A 241 -4.76 -15.15 -17.90
CA SER A 241 -5.77 -14.60 -18.82
C SER A 241 -6.52 -13.39 -18.23
N SER A 242 -6.80 -13.41 -16.93
CA SER A 242 -7.44 -12.31 -16.20
C SER A 242 -6.52 -11.11 -15.94
N LEU A 243 -5.21 -11.34 -15.81
CA LEU A 243 -4.24 -10.29 -15.47
C LEU A 243 -3.69 -9.57 -16.71
N LEU A 244 -3.57 -10.27 -17.82
CA LEU A 244 -2.92 -9.74 -19.03
C LEU A 244 -3.91 -9.15 -20.04
N LEU A 245 -5.22 -9.37 -19.86
CA LEU A 245 -6.28 -9.00 -20.82
C LEU A 245 -5.92 -9.39 -22.28
N ARG A 246 -5.13 -10.46 -22.42
CA ARG A 246 -4.67 -11.06 -23.67
C ARG A 246 -4.89 -12.56 -23.60
N GLU A 247 -5.24 -13.16 -24.72
CA GLU A 247 -5.23 -14.61 -24.86
C GLU A 247 -3.80 -15.12 -24.73
N CYS A 248 -3.61 -16.22 -23.99
CA CYS A 248 -2.34 -16.93 -23.98
C CYS A 248 -2.15 -17.52 -25.38
N ASP A 249 -1.25 -16.93 -26.16
CA ASP A 249 -0.81 -17.52 -27.43
C ASP A 249 -0.01 -18.78 -27.10
N GLY A 250 -0.73 -19.91 -26.98
CA GLY A 250 -0.13 -21.21 -27.19
C GLY A 250 0.52 -21.22 -28.56
N ILE A 251 1.67 -21.88 -28.67
CA ILE A 251 2.42 -22.03 -29.93
C ILE A 251 1.44 -22.46 -31.03
N VAL A 252 1.23 -21.60 -32.03
CA VAL A 252 0.32 -21.85 -33.14
C VAL A 252 1.06 -22.64 -34.21
N GLU A 253 0.60 -23.87 -34.49
CA GLU A 253 0.74 -24.45 -35.82
C GLU A 253 -0.39 -23.94 -36.73
N GLU A 254 -0.04 -23.69 -37.99
CA GLU A 254 -0.87 -23.07 -39.01
C GLU A 254 -2.16 -23.86 -39.31
N GLY A 255 -3.30 -23.17 -39.34
CA GLY A 255 -4.48 -23.68 -40.03
C GLY A 255 -5.82 -23.11 -39.62
N SER A 256 -6.30 -22.15 -40.43
CA SER A 256 -7.71 -21.87 -40.80
C SER A 256 -8.80 -21.87 -39.70
N ILE A 257 -9.33 -20.68 -39.39
CA ILE A 257 -10.77 -20.32 -39.36
C ILE A 257 -10.82 -18.83 -38.95
N ARG A 258 -10.94 -17.89 -39.91
CA ARG A 258 -10.61 -16.47 -39.67
C ARG A 258 -11.73 -15.43 -39.83
N ASP A 259 -12.91 -15.72 -40.40
CA ASP A 259 -13.63 -14.61 -41.06
C ASP A 259 -14.86 -13.97 -40.40
N LYS A 260 -15.30 -14.37 -39.20
CA LYS A 260 -16.47 -13.70 -38.56
C LYS A 260 -16.15 -12.84 -37.33
N TYR A 261 -15.18 -13.21 -36.50
CA TYR A 261 -14.86 -12.47 -35.26
C TYR A 261 -13.81 -11.36 -35.45
N ASP A 262 -13.07 -11.41 -36.56
CA ASP A 262 -11.97 -10.49 -36.87
C ASP A 262 -12.46 -9.05 -37.12
N LYS A 263 -13.69 -8.87 -37.65
CA LYS A 263 -14.23 -7.53 -37.97
C LYS A 263 -14.52 -6.67 -36.73
N ARG A 264 -15.16 -7.23 -35.70
CA ARG A 264 -15.51 -6.48 -34.47
C ARG A 264 -14.26 -6.17 -33.65
N TRP A 265 -13.33 -7.13 -33.57
CA TRP A 265 -12.04 -6.95 -32.91
C TRP A 265 -11.15 -5.92 -33.63
N LYS A 266 -11.06 -5.98 -34.97
CA LYS A 266 -10.37 -4.96 -35.77
C LYS A 266 -11.00 -3.57 -35.59
N GLN A 267 -12.32 -3.48 -35.44
CA GLN A 267 -13.00 -2.21 -35.15
C GLN A 267 -12.61 -1.64 -33.78
N VAL A 268 -12.60 -2.47 -32.73
CA VAL A 268 -12.20 -2.05 -31.38
C VAL A 268 -10.73 -1.62 -31.35
N ASN A 269 -9.84 -2.42 -31.95
CA ASN A 269 -8.41 -2.07 -32.05
C ASN A 269 -8.17 -0.81 -32.88
N HIS A 270 -8.97 -0.58 -33.94
CA HIS A 270 -8.89 0.65 -34.72
C HIS A 270 -9.29 1.86 -33.86
N LEU A 271 -10.39 1.79 -33.12
CA LEU A 271 -10.86 2.87 -32.24
C LEU A 271 -9.86 3.18 -31.12
N VAL A 272 -9.28 2.17 -30.49
CA VAL A 272 -8.26 2.34 -29.45
C VAL A 272 -6.98 2.98 -30.01
N ASN A 273 -6.54 2.55 -31.21
CA ASN A 273 -5.39 3.16 -31.87
C ASN A 273 -5.64 4.60 -32.30
N VAL A 274 -6.85 4.93 -32.78
CA VAL A 274 -7.24 6.31 -33.12
C VAL A 274 -7.26 7.17 -31.85
N PHE A 275 -7.82 6.66 -30.76
CA PHE A 275 -7.82 7.35 -29.47
C PHE A 275 -6.40 7.69 -29.01
N TRP A 276 -5.49 6.71 -28.96
CA TRP A 276 -4.12 6.94 -28.50
C TRP A 276 -3.31 7.86 -29.42
N LYS A 277 -3.47 7.73 -30.75
CA LYS A 277 -2.82 8.66 -31.70
C LYS A 277 -3.29 10.09 -31.49
N ARG A 278 -4.59 10.29 -31.27
CA ARG A 278 -5.15 11.62 -30.99
C ARG A 278 -4.72 12.13 -29.63
N TRP A 279 -4.75 11.30 -28.59
CA TRP A 279 -4.30 11.68 -27.26
C TRP A 279 -2.82 12.12 -27.25
N LEU A 280 -1.94 11.38 -27.91
CA LEU A 280 -0.52 11.72 -28.04
C LEU A 280 -0.28 13.01 -28.85
N ARG A 281 -1.08 13.26 -29.89
CA ARG A 281 -0.90 14.42 -30.78
C ARG A 281 -1.57 15.69 -30.24
N GLU A 282 -2.76 15.55 -29.70
CA GLU A 282 -3.65 16.68 -29.36
C GLU A 282 -3.56 17.02 -27.87
N TYR A 283 -3.46 16.02 -26.99
CA TYR A 283 -3.56 16.22 -25.54
C TYR A 283 -2.20 16.24 -24.85
N LEU A 284 -1.30 15.31 -25.18
CA LEU A 284 0.02 15.22 -24.56
C LEU A 284 0.84 16.52 -24.67
N PRO A 285 0.83 17.27 -25.79
CA PRO A 285 1.58 18.53 -25.90
C PRO A 285 0.98 19.67 -25.06
N SER A 286 -0.29 19.55 -24.66
CA SER A 286 -0.96 20.54 -23.79
C SER A 286 -0.64 20.36 -22.30
N LEU A 287 -0.03 19.22 -21.94
CA LEU A 287 0.40 18.96 -20.57
C LEU A 287 1.70 19.72 -20.30
N GLN A 288 1.62 20.77 -19.49
CA GLN A 288 2.79 21.54 -19.07
C GLN A 288 3.75 20.66 -18.25
N LYS A 289 5.02 20.62 -18.67
CA LYS A 289 6.09 20.02 -17.87
C LYS A 289 6.28 20.87 -16.60
N ARG A 290 6.14 20.22 -15.44
CA ARG A 290 6.48 20.82 -14.15
C ARG A 290 7.97 21.18 -14.16
N GLN A 291 8.30 22.46 -14.12
CA GLN A 291 9.68 22.89 -13.94
C GLN A 291 10.05 22.66 -12.48
N ASN A 292 11.00 21.77 -12.24
CA ASN A 292 11.61 21.62 -10.93
C ASN A 292 12.57 22.78 -10.74
N GLY A 293 12.26 23.65 -9.78
CA GLY A 293 13.19 24.66 -9.25
C GLY A 293 14.16 24.07 -8.26
#